data_AF-A0A6P7GP37-F1
#
_entry.id   AF-A0A6P7GP37-F1
#
_cell.length_a   1.000
_cell.length_b   1.000
_cell.length_c   1.000
_cell.angle_alpha   90.00
_cell.angle_beta   90.00
_cell.angle_gamma   90.00
#
_symmetry.space_group_name_H-M   'P 1'
#
loop_
_entity.id
_entity.type
_entity.pdbx_description
1 polymer ?
#
loop_
_entity_poly.entity_id
_entity_poly.type
_entity_poly.pdbx_seq_one_letter_code
_entity_poly.pdbx_strand_id
1 'polypeptide(L)'
;MSWLGQNNLTSFQKFCIKVLKYGPVPQHIAIIMDGNRRFAKKTNVQKAEGHSKGFEKLAECLNWCRELGIREVTVYAFSIENFKRSQDEVSIPIS
;
A
#
# COMPACT_ATOMS: atom_id res chain seq x y z
N MET A 1 -7.79 -15.61 -3.05
CA MET A 1 -6.37 -15.53 -2.66
C MET A 1 -5.51 -14.84 -3.74
N SER A 2 -5.85 -13.60 -4.16
CA SER A 2 -4.96 -12.81 -5.01
C SER A 2 -5.01 -11.35 -4.56
N TRP A 3 -4.11 -10.98 -3.64
CA TRP A 3 -3.92 -9.61 -3.18
C TRP A 3 -3.21 -8.76 -4.25
N LEU A 4 -2.62 -9.41 -5.26
CA LEU A 4 -2.03 -8.77 -6.42
C LEU A 4 -3.08 -8.69 -7.52
N GLY A 5 -3.56 -7.48 -7.77
CA GLY A 5 -4.44 -7.18 -8.91
C GLY A 5 -3.72 -7.35 -10.24
N GLN A 6 -4.52 -7.48 -11.31
CA GLN A 6 -4.05 -7.52 -12.71
C GLN A 6 -3.06 -6.36 -13.00
N ASN A 7 -2.02 -6.66 -13.77
CA ASN A 7 -0.91 -5.75 -14.09
C ASN A 7 -1.35 -4.54 -14.93
N ASN A 8 -1.82 -3.47 -14.27
CA ASN A 8 -2.22 -2.21 -14.90
C ASN A 8 -1.10 -1.15 -14.88
N LEU A 9 0.14 -1.55 -15.19
CA LEU A 9 1.21 -0.57 -15.41
C LEU A 9 1.00 0.16 -16.75
N THR A 10 0.97 1.48 -16.70
CA THR A 10 0.98 2.34 -17.89
C THR A 10 2.27 2.16 -18.69
N SER A 11 2.25 2.47 -19.99
CA SER A 11 3.44 2.38 -20.86
C SER A 11 4.61 3.24 -20.33
N PHE A 12 4.30 4.39 -19.75
CA PHE A 12 5.31 5.26 -19.13
C PHE A 12 5.94 4.62 -17.89
N GLN A 13 5.13 4.05 -16.98
CA GLN A 13 5.67 3.35 -15.80
C GLN A 13 6.54 2.16 -16.20
N LYS A 14 6.15 1.39 -17.23
CA LYS A 14 6.97 0.28 -17.76
C LYS A 14 8.32 0.78 -18.29
N PHE A 15 8.34 1.92 -18.99
CA PHE A 15 9.58 2.54 -19.45
C PHE A 15 10.46 2.95 -18.27
N CYS A 16 9.92 3.65 -17.27
CA CYS A 16 10.67 4.04 -16.08
C CYS A 16 11.24 2.84 -15.32
N ILE A 17 10.46 1.77 -15.14
CA ILE A 17 10.92 0.54 -14.48
C ILE A 17 12.08 -0.09 -15.24
N LYS A 18 12.02 -0.14 -16.58
CA LYS A 18 13.13 -0.65 -17.39
C LYS A 18 14.40 0.17 -17.20
N VAL A 19 14.29 1.50 -17.21
CA VAL A 19 15.44 2.40 -16.99
C VAL A 19 16.03 2.20 -15.59
N LEU A 20 15.19 2.16 -14.55
CA LEU A 20 15.63 1.98 -13.16
C LEU A 20 16.33 0.64 -12.93
N LYS A 21 15.93 -0.42 -13.65
CA LYS A 21 16.57 -1.75 -13.57
C LYS A 21 18.02 -1.79 -14.06
N TYR A 22 18.47 -0.81 -14.84
CA TYR A 22 19.89 -0.72 -15.22
C TYR A 22 20.77 -0.19 -14.07
N GLY A 23 20.17 0.39 -13.03
CA GLY A 23 20.86 0.83 -11.82
C GLY A 23 20.78 -0.20 -10.69
N PRO A 24 21.36 0.12 -9.52
CA PRO A 24 21.23 -0.71 -8.33
C PRO A 24 19.77 -0.71 -7.83
N VAL A 25 19.15 -1.91 -7.80
CA VAL A 25 17.80 -2.10 -7.28
C VAL A 25 17.87 -2.62 -5.83
N PRO A 26 17.15 -1.99 -4.88
CA PRO A 26 17.11 -2.49 -3.50
C PRO A 26 16.46 -3.87 -3.43
N GLN A 27 16.94 -4.70 -2.51
CA GLN A 27 16.40 -6.06 -2.32
C GLN A 27 15.22 -6.08 -1.33
N HIS A 28 15.19 -5.12 -0.42
CA HIS A 28 14.20 -4.99 0.65
C HIS A 28 13.75 -3.53 0.83
N ILE A 29 12.45 -3.31 0.97
CA ILE A 29 11.86 -1.99 1.24
C ILE A 29 10.92 -2.07 2.44
N ALA A 30 10.98 -1.08 3.33
CA ALA A 30 9.99 -0.89 4.38
C ALA A 30 9.04 0.28 4.04
N ILE A 31 7.74 0.05 4.18
CA ILE A 31 6.68 1.04 3.90
C ILE A 31 5.90 1.31 5.18
N ILE A 32 5.84 2.57 5.60
CA ILE A 32 4.97 3.03 6.69
C ILE A 32 3.75 3.68 6.06
N MET A 33 2.58 3.04 6.20
CA MET A 33 1.33 3.54 5.64
C MET A 33 0.68 4.56 6.58
N ASP A 34 1.22 5.78 6.61
CA ASP A 34 0.61 6.88 7.35
C ASP A 34 -0.25 7.77 6.43
N GLY A 35 -1.29 8.37 7.00
CA GLY A 35 -2.09 9.39 6.33
C GLY A 35 -3.49 8.98 5.93
N ASN A 36 -3.92 7.73 6.12
CA ASN A 36 -5.26 7.25 5.74
C ASN A 36 -6.40 8.11 6.32
N ARG A 37 -6.27 8.56 7.58
CA ARG A 37 -7.24 9.47 8.21
C ARG A 37 -7.25 10.87 7.62
N ARG A 38 -6.07 11.41 7.28
CA ARG A 38 -5.93 12.74 6.64
C ARG A 38 -6.47 12.70 5.22
N PHE A 39 -6.21 11.62 4.50
CA PHE A 39 -6.78 11.34 3.19
C PHE A 39 -8.31 11.29 3.27
N ALA A 40 -8.88 10.50 4.18
CA ALA A 40 -10.33 10.41 4.35
C ALA A 40 -10.99 11.78 4.63
N LYS A 41 -10.36 12.61 5.49
CA LYS A 41 -10.82 13.97 5.77
C LYS A 41 -10.73 14.88 4.54
N LYS A 42 -9.69 14.75 3.71
CA LYS A 42 -9.48 15.57 2.51
C LYS A 42 -10.41 15.17 1.36
N THR A 43 -10.70 13.88 1.21
CA THR A 43 -11.59 13.36 0.16
C THR A 43 -13.05 13.26 0.61
N ASN A 44 -13.35 13.69 1.84
CA ASN A 44 -14.69 13.69 2.45
C ASN A 44 -15.37 12.31 2.44
N VAL A 45 -14.56 11.25 2.56
CA VAL A 45 -15.03 9.86 2.61
C VAL A 45 -15.04 9.34 4.04
N GLN A 46 -15.81 8.28 4.27
CA GLN A 46 -15.83 7.62 5.58
C GLN A 46 -14.45 7.05 5.91
N LYS A 47 -14.12 6.96 7.20
CA LYS A 47 -12.81 6.47 7.66
C LYS A 47 -12.52 5.06 7.13
N ALA A 48 -13.52 4.17 7.16
CA ALA A 48 -13.44 2.81 6.64
C ALA A 48 -13.05 2.78 5.16
N GLU A 49 -13.62 3.68 4.35
CA GLU A 49 -13.29 3.81 2.93
C GLU A 49 -11.86 4.35 2.72
N GLY A 50 -11.39 5.25 3.60
CA GLY A 50 -10.00 5.68 3.63
C GLY A 50 -9.01 4.54 3.92
N HIS A 51 -9.39 3.58 4.77
CA HIS A 51 -8.60 2.37 5.02
C HIS A 51 -8.61 1.42 3.81
N SER A 52 -9.76 1.21 3.17
CA SER A 52 -9.85 0.40 1.93
C SER A 52 -8.99 0.96 0.82
N LYS A 53 -9.02 2.29 0.60
CA LYS A 53 -8.18 2.95 -0.41
C LYS A 53 -6.69 2.89 -0.07
N GLY A 54 -6.34 2.97 1.22
CA GLY A 54 -4.97 2.75 1.67
C GLY A 54 -4.48 1.33 1.35
N PHE A 55 -5.35 0.34 1.54
CA PHE A 55 -5.07 -1.05 1.22
C PHE A 55 -4.92 -1.30 -0.30
N GLU A 56 -5.80 -0.74 -1.13
CA GLU A 56 -5.66 -0.78 -2.59
C GLU A 56 -4.33 -0.16 -3.04
N LYS A 57 -3.94 0.95 -2.41
CA LYS A 57 -2.68 1.62 -2.73
C LYS A 57 -1.47 0.79 -2.35
N LEU A 58 -1.54 0.07 -1.23
CA LEU A 58 -0.51 -0.89 -0.85
C LEU A 58 -0.36 -2.00 -1.89
N ALA A 59 -1.48 -2.59 -2.32
CA ALA A 59 -1.46 -3.63 -3.34
C ALA A 59 -0.81 -3.14 -4.65
N GLU A 60 -1.10 -1.90 -5.05
CA GLU A 60 -0.44 -1.25 -6.19
C GLU A 60 1.07 -1.08 -5.98
N CYS A 61 1.50 -0.59 -4.81
CA CYS A 61 2.92 -0.44 -4.48
C CYS A 61 3.67 -1.77 -4.44
N LEU A 62 3.07 -2.83 -3.88
CA LEU A 62 3.64 -4.17 -3.90
C LEU A 62 3.81 -4.70 -5.32
N ASN A 63 2.86 -4.40 -6.22
CA ASN A 63 2.98 -4.76 -7.61
C ASN A 63 4.15 -4.01 -8.29
N TRP A 64 4.35 -2.72 -8.00
CA TRP A 64 5.53 -1.99 -8.49
C TRP A 64 6.84 -2.59 -7.97
N CYS A 65 6.88 -2.97 -6.69
CA CYS A 65 8.05 -3.61 -6.10
C CYS A 65 8.38 -4.93 -6.81
N ARG A 66 7.36 -5.75 -7.07
CA ARG A 66 7.48 -6.99 -7.84
C ARG A 66 8.03 -6.74 -9.24
N GLU A 67 7.48 -5.76 -9.94
CA GLU A 67 7.89 -5.42 -11.30
C GLU A 67 9.30 -4.85 -11.37
N LEU A 68 9.76 -4.15 -10.33
CA LEU A 68 11.14 -3.70 -10.19
C LEU A 68 12.12 -4.83 -9.84
N GLY A 69 11.64 -5.95 -9.31
CA GLY A 69 12.46 -7.08 -8.87
C GLY A 69 12.89 -7.00 -7.40
N ILE A 70 12.22 -6.19 -6.59
CA ILE A 70 12.41 -6.14 -5.14
C ILE A 70 11.81 -7.41 -4.54
N ARG A 71 12.60 -8.15 -3.75
CA ARG A 71 12.22 -9.48 -3.25
C ARG A 71 11.41 -9.42 -1.98
N GLU A 72 11.69 -8.44 -1.13
CA GLU A 72 11.11 -8.35 0.20
C GLU A 72 10.50 -6.97 0.42
N VAL A 73 9.31 -6.93 1.01
CA VAL A 73 8.66 -5.68 1.42
C VAL A 73 8.11 -5.85 2.83
N THR A 74 8.52 -4.98 3.74
CA THR A 74 7.95 -4.90 5.09
C THR A 74 6.96 -3.75 5.15
N VAL A 75 5.76 -4.00 5.64
CA VAL A 75 4.71 -2.98 5.70
C VAL A 75 4.27 -2.79 7.13
N TYR A 76 4.29 -1.55 7.60
CA TYR A 76 3.69 -1.17 8.86
C TYR A 76 2.21 -0.85 8.64
N ALA A 77 1.38 -1.89 8.63
CA ALA A 77 -0.05 -1.78 8.38
C ALA A 77 -0.87 -1.43 9.63
N PHE A 78 -0.37 -1.74 10.83
CA PHE A 78 -1.10 -1.50 12.07
C PHE A 78 -0.15 -1.29 13.26
N SER A 79 -0.41 -0.22 14.03
CA SER A 79 0.27 0.06 15.30
C SER A 79 -0.57 -0.49 16.46
N ILE A 80 0.07 -1.09 17.47
CA ILE A 80 -0.55 -1.47 18.76
C ILE A 80 -1.17 -0.23 19.45
N GLU A 81 -0.75 0.99 19.13
CA GLU A 81 -1.37 2.23 19.63
C GLU A 81 -2.75 2.54 19.02
N ASN A 82 -3.10 1.95 17.87
CA ASN A 82 -4.44 2.08 17.29
C ASN A 82 -5.49 1.24 18.05
N PHE A 83 -5.09 0.24 18.85
CA PHE A 83 -6.00 -0.49 19.74
C PHE A 83 -6.55 0.38 20.90
N LYS A 84 -5.97 1.55 21.18
CA LYS A 84 -6.51 2.50 22.17
C LYS A 84 -7.62 3.40 21.63
N ARG A 85 -7.99 3.30 20.34
CA ARG A 85 -9.11 4.04 19.76
C ARG A 85 -10.33 3.12 19.64
N SER A 86 -11.46 3.63 20.16
CA SER A 86 -12.80 3.07 20.32
C SER A 86 -13.11 1.72 19.65
N GLN A 87 -13.78 0.86 20.43
CA GLN A 87 -14.31 -0.48 20.10
C GLN A 87 -14.94 -0.64 18.70
N ASP A 88 -15.46 0.44 18.09
CA ASP A 88 -16.11 0.40 16.77
C ASP A 88 -15.15 0.30 15.56
N GLU A 89 -13.86 0.64 15.71
CA GLU A 89 -12.89 0.63 14.58
C GLU A 89 -12.11 -0.69 14.45
N VAL A 90 -12.25 -1.60 15.42
CA VAL A 90 -11.48 -2.87 15.52
C VAL A 90 -12.17 -4.03 14.78
N SER A 91 -13.45 -3.90 14.43
CA SER A 91 -14.22 -4.97 13.78
C SER A 91 -14.05 -5.04 12.25
N ILE A 92 -13.52 -4.00 11.61
CA ILE A 92 -13.44 -3.88 10.15
C ILE A 92 -12.34 -4.74 9.49
N PRO A 93 -11.15 -4.99 10.10
CA PRO A 93 -10.09 -5.73 9.42
C PRO A 93 -10.29 -7.26 9.31
N ILE A 94 -11.32 -7.83 9.95
CA ILE A 94 -11.41 -9.30 10.21
C ILE A 94 -12.72 -9.93 9.68
N SER A 95 -13.53 -9.21 8.89
CA SER A 95 -14.73 -9.75 8.26
C SER A 95 -14.62 -9.78 6.73
#